data_AF-A0A8J5MSB6-F1
#
_entry.id   AF-A0A8J5MSB6-F1
#
_cell.length_a   1.000
_cell.length_b   1.000
_cell.length_c   1.000
_cell.angle_alpha   90.00
_cell.angle_beta   90.00
_cell.angle_gamma   90.00
#
_symmetry.space_group_name_H-M   'P 1'
#
loop_
_entity.id
_entity.type
_entity.pdbx_description
1 polymer ?
#
loop_
_entity_poly.entity_id
_entity_poly.type
_entity_poly.pdbx_seq_one_letter_code
_entity_poly.pdbx_strand_id
1 'polypeptide(L)'
;MLMTLVLTRSYAGNLMSLLAVRHISEPYQTGQDFLDDPSATMIWVKGSGYKQYIYAAESGTYHTVADLDKEGRILFAPLPEFPRLVDTLVRRGDHVLNAVLMSLRIYMADEFKRK
;
A
#
# COMPACT_ATOMS: atom_id res chain seq x y z
N MET A 1 34.26 24.39 -21.58
CA MET A 1 33.13 23.68 -22.22
C MET A 1 32.87 22.29 -21.63
N LEU A 2 33.90 21.52 -21.22
CA LEU A 2 33.70 20.18 -20.64
C LEU A 2 32.99 20.22 -19.26
N MET A 3 33.40 21.13 -18.36
CA MET A 3 32.79 21.31 -17.03
C MET A 3 31.30 21.66 -17.10
N THR A 4 30.92 22.58 -18.00
CA THR A 4 29.52 22.98 -18.22
C THR A 4 28.67 21.82 -18.75
N LEU A 5 29.26 20.95 -19.58
CA LEU A 5 28.60 19.74 -20.10
C LEU A 5 28.37 18.69 -19.00
N VAL A 6 29.37 18.47 -18.13
CA VAL A 6 29.25 17.54 -16.99
C VAL A 6 28.19 18.01 -16.01
N LEU A 7 28.16 19.30 -15.68
CA LEU A 7 27.17 19.89 -14.78
C LEU A 7 25.75 19.77 -15.34
N THR A 8 25.54 20.08 -16.62
CA THR A 8 24.20 19.96 -17.25
C THR A 8 23.74 18.51 -17.34
N ARG A 9 24.63 17.56 -17.67
CA ARG A 9 24.30 16.12 -17.69
C ARG A 9 23.99 15.58 -16.30
N SER A 10 24.77 15.98 -15.29
CA SER A 10 24.55 15.59 -13.89
C SER A 10 23.21 16.12 -13.37
N TYR A 11 22.88 17.37 -13.69
CA TYR A 11 21.61 17.98 -13.30
C TYR A 11 20.43 17.32 -14.00
N ALA A 12 20.54 17.07 -15.31
CA ALA A 12 19.51 16.37 -16.08
C ALA A 12 19.28 14.94 -15.55
N GLY A 13 20.34 14.22 -15.20
CA GLY A 13 20.24 12.88 -14.60
C GLY A 13 19.51 12.90 -13.26
N ASN A 14 19.87 13.85 -12.38
CA ASN A 14 19.21 13.98 -11.08
C ASN A 14 17.73 14.39 -11.22
N LEU A 15 17.44 15.35 -12.10
CA LEU A 15 16.07 15.79 -12.39
C LEU A 15 15.22 14.65 -12.96
N MET A 16 15.76 13.87 -13.90
CA MET A 16 15.08 12.70 -14.44
C MET A 16 14.84 11.63 -13.37
N SER A 17 15.80 11.40 -12.48
CA SER A 17 15.63 10.45 -11.38
C SER A 17 14.54 10.89 -10.41
N LEU A 18 14.45 12.19 -10.09
CA LEU A 18 13.39 12.76 -9.25
C LEU A 18 12.02 12.73 -9.94
N LEU A 19 11.96 13.03 -11.22
CA LEU A 19 10.73 12.99 -12.01
C LEU A 19 10.22 11.55 -12.18
N ALA A 20 11.12 10.59 -12.39
CA ALA A 20 10.78 9.18 -12.54
C ALA A 20 10.13 8.63 -11.26
N VAL A 21 10.68 8.93 -10.08
CA VAL A 21 10.08 8.52 -8.79
C VAL A 21 8.66 9.06 -8.63
N ARG A 22 8.39 10.30 -9.08
CA ARG A 22 7.05 10.90 -9.03
C ARG A 22 6.05 10.26 -10.01
N HIS A 23 6.53 9.59 -11.06
CA HIS A 23 5.69 9.02 -12.12
C HIS A 23 5.65 7.48 -12.09
N ILE A 24 6.10 6.85 -10.99
CA ILE A 24 5.82 5.43 -10.77
C ILE A 24 4.30 5.29 -10.68
N SER A 25 3.72 4.57 -11.65
CA SER A 25 2.27 4.35 -11.70
C SER A 25 1.88 3.45 -10.53
N GLU A 26 1.41 4.06 -9.44
CA GLU A 26 0.79 3.32 -8.35
C GLU A 26 -0.60 2.85 -8.81
N PRO A 27 -0.93 1.54 -8.66
CA PRO A 27 -2.20 1.00 -9.13
C PRO A 27 -3.41 1.61 -8.39
N TYR A 28 -3.21 2.07 -7.16
CA TYR A 28 -4.20 2.79 -6.35
C TYR A 28 -3.58 4.08 -5.86
N GLN A 29 -4.21 5.24 -6.13
CA GLN A 29 -3.74 6.54 -5.67
C GLN A 29 -4.54 7.06 -4.48
N THR A 30 -5.80 6.64 -4.38
CA THR A 30 -6.71 7.04 -3.31
C THR A 30 -7.24 5.84 -2.55
N GLY A 31 -7.80 6.13 -1.38
CA GLY A 31 -8.51 5.11 -0.64
C GLY A 31 -9.81 4.64 -1.31
N GLN A 32 -10.37 5.42 -2.23
CA GLN A 32 -11.57 5.00 -2.94
C GLN A 32 -11.25 3.98 -4.03
N ASP A 33 -10.09 4.14 -4.69
CA ASP A 33 -9.66 3.26 -5.79
C ASP A 33 -9.62 1.79 -5.36
N PHE A 34 -9.25 1.50 -4.10
CA PHE A 34 -9.25 0.13 -3.58
C PHE A 34 -10.64 -0.41 -3.22
N LEU A 35 -11.56 0.47 -2.82
CA LEU A 35 -12.93 0.07 -2.47
C LEU A 35 -13.69 -0.32 -3.74
N ASP A 36 -13.49 0.47 -4.79
CA ASP A 36 -14.17 0.34 -6.08
C ASP A 36 -13.62 -0.82 -6.92
N ASP A 37 -12.37 -1.26 -6.68
CA ASP A 37 -11.77 -2.39 -7.41
C ASP A 37 -12.26 -3.74 -6.87
N PRO A 38 -13.11 -4.49 -7.60
CA PRO A 38 -13.65 -5.77 -7.11
C PRO A 38 -12.60 -6.88 -6.97
N SER A 39 -11.42 -6.72 -7.57
CA SER A 39 -10.35 -7.72 -7.50
C SER A 39 -9.47 -7.58 -6.25
N ALA A 40 -9.52 -6.42 -5.59
CA ALA A 40 -8.70 -6.13 -4.42
C ALA A 40 -9.31 -6.70 -3.13
N THR A 41 -8.51 -7.48 -2.39
CA THR A 41 -8.83 -7.95 -1.03
C THR A 41 -7.99 -7.21 0.01
N MET A 42 -8.63 -6.68 1.05
CA MET A 42 -7.94 -5.91 2.10
C MET A 42 -7.54 -6.79 3.29
N ILE A 43 -6.31 -6.62 3.76
CA ILE A 43 -5.82 -7.27 4.98
C ILE A 43 -5.90 -6.28 6.14
N TRP A 44 -6.65 -6.65 7.18
CA TRP A 44 -6.82 -5.87 8.40
C TRP A 44 -6.30 -6.63 9.62
N VAL A 45 -5.86 -5.89 10.63
CA VAL A 45 -5.37 -6.50 11.87
C VAL A 45 -6.53 -7.12 12.68
N LYS A 46 -6.45 -8.44 12.88
CA LYS A 46 -7.34 -9.21 13.75
C LYS A 46 -7.10 -8.86 15.22
N GLY A 47 -8.17 -8.78 16.00
CA GLY A 47 -8.09 -8.51 17.44
C GLY A 47 -7.80 -7.04 17.78
N SER A 48 -8.02 -6.13 16.83
CA SER A 48 -7.89 -4.69 17.03
C SER A 48 -9.26 -4.01 17.15
N GLY A 49 -9.27 -2.78 17.67
CA GLY A 49 -10.47 -1.93 17.69
C GLY A 49 -10.99 -1.60 16.29
N TYR A 50 -10.18 -1.72 15.22
CA TYR A 50 -10.62 -1.43 13.86
C TYR A 50 -11.80 -2.29 13.43
N LYS A 51 -11.81 -3.58 13.82
CA LYS A 51 -12.93 -4.46 13.52
C LYS A 51 -14.24 -3.90 14.10
N GLN A 52 -14.19 -3.44 15.35
CA GLN A 52 -15.35 -2.84 16.01
C GLN A 52 -15.77 -1.52 15.33
N TYR A 53 -14.83 -0.65 14.98
CA TYR A 53 -15.13 0.60 14.27
C TYR A 53 -15.75 0.36 12.88
N ILE A 54 -15.28 -0.65 12.15
CA ILE A 54 -15.81 -1.02 10.83
C ILE A 54 -17.29 -1.40 10.94
N TYR A 55 -17.65 -2.33 11.83
CA TYR A 55 -19.06 -2.77 11.93
C TYR A 55 -19.97 -1.83 12.72
N ALA A 56 -19.42 -0.94 13.55
CA ALA A 56 -20.21 0.07 14.25
C ALA A 56 -20.54 1.29 13.37
N ALA A 57 -19.87 1.44 12.22
CA ALA A 57 -20.13 2.55 11.31
C ALA A 57 -21.45 2.38 10.56
N GLU A 58 -22.33 3.36 10.69
CA GLU A 58 -23.62 3.40 9.99
C GLU A 58 -23.51 4.00 8.57
N SER A 59 -22.45 4.76 8.29
CA SER A 59 -22.22 5.39 6.97
C SER A 59 -20.73 5.70 6.72
N GLY A 60 -20.41 6.06 5.48
CA GLY A 60 -19.06 6.43 5.06
C GLY A 60 -18.14 5.24 4.79
N THR A 61 -16.84 5.51 4.65
CA THR A 61 -15.84 4.52 4.22
C THR A 61 -15.80 3.26 5.07
N TYR A 62 -15.90 3.38 6.40
CA TYR A 62 -15.90 2.21 7.29
C TYR A 62 -17.13 1.32 7.12
N HIS A 63 -18.29 1.93 6.81
CA HIS A 63 -19.50 1.18 6.49
C HIS A 63 -19.34 0.42 5.18
N THR A 64 -18.77 1.07 4.15
CA THR A 64 -18.43 0.40 2.87
C THR A 64 -17.49 -0.77 3.09
N VAL A 65 -16.45 -0.60 3.91
CA VAL A 65 -15.52 -1.68 4.29
C VAL A 65 -16.28 -2.83 4.96
N ALA A 66 -17.27 -2.55 5.83
CA ALA A 66 -18.09 -3.58 6.45
C ALA A 66 -18.96 -4.36 5.44
N ASP A 67 -19.45 -3.70 4.39
CA ASP A 67 -20.17 -4.36 3.30
C ASP A 67 -19.26 -5.25 2.46
N LEU A 68 -18.03 -4.79 2.17
CA LEU A 68 -17.01 -5.57 1.46
C LEU A 68 -16.59 -6.83 2.22
N ASP A 69 -16.64 -6.83 3.55
CA ASP A 69 -16.42 -8.03 4.36
C ASP A 69 -17.47 -9.12 4.08
N LYS A 70 -18.74 -8.74 3.90
CA LYS A 70 -19.83 -9.68 3.55
C LYS A 70 -19.60 -10.33 2.19
N GLU A 71 -18.89 -9.65 1.30
CA GLU A 71 -18.47 -10.14 -0.02
C GLU A 71 -17.18 -10.98 0.04
N GLY A 72 -16.57 -11.14 1.22
CA GLY A 72 -15.32 -11.88 1.39
C GLY A 72 -14.07 -11.11 0.96
N ARG A 73 -14.17 -9.79 0.77
CA ARG A 73 -13.07 -8.92 0.33
C ARG A 73 -12.22 -8.39 1.49
N ILE A 74 -12.40 -8.94 2.69
CA ILE A 74 -11.62 -8.60 3.88
C ILE A 74 -11.01 -9.86 4.51
N LEU A 75 -9.70 -9.80 4.74
CA LEU A 75 -8.93 -10.79 5.46
C LEU A 75 -8.47 -10.21 6.79
N PHE A 76 -9.02 -10.72 7.90
CA PHE A 76 -8.53 -10.39 9.23
C PHE A 76 -7.39 -11.33 9.65
N ALA A 77 -6.17 -10.80 9.74
CA ALA A 77 -4.98 -11.55 10.14
C ALA A 77 -4.32 -10.96 11.39
N PRO A 78 -3.73 -11.78 12.28
CA PRO A 78 -2.99 -11.27 13.43
C PRO A 78 -1.66 -10.63 12.99
N LEU A 79 -1.19 -9.62 13.72
CA LEU A 79 0.03 -8.87 13.37
C LEU A 79 1.27 -9.76 13.08
N PRO A 80 1.54 -10.84 13.85
CA PRO A 80 2.70 -11.70 13.59
C PRO A 80 2.68 -12.39 12.21
N GLU A 81 1.51 -12.50 11.58
CA GLU A 81 1.38 -13.10 10.25
C GLU A 81 1.65 -12.11 9.10
N PHE A 82 1.65 -10.80 9.39
CA PHE A 82 1.78 -9.77 8.36
C PHE A 82 3.03 -9.91 7.49
N PRO A 83 4.25 -10.19 8.02
CA PRO A 83 5.42 -10.38 7.18
C PRO A 83 5.24 -11.47 6.12
N ARG A 84 4.62 -12.60 6.52
CA ARG A 84 4.32 -13.70 5.59
C ARG A 84 3.29 -13.28 4.55
N LEU A 85 2.22 -12.60 4.97
CA LEU A 85 1.15 -12.16 4.06
C LEU A 85 1.61 -11.09 3.08
N VAL A 86 2.51 -10.19 3.50
CA VAL A 86 3.15 -9.24 2.59
C VAL A 86 3.88 -10.01 1.48
N ASP A 87 4.67 -11.00 1.86
CA ASP A 87 5.48 -11.77 0.92
C ASP A 87 4.65 -12.67 -0.02
N THR A 88 3.54 -13.22 0.44
CA THR A 88 2.74 -14.17 -0.36
C THR A 88 1.58 -13.54 -1.11
N LEU A 89 0.93 -12.51 -0.54
CA LEU A 89 -0.34 -11.96 -1.04
C LEU A 89 -0.19 -10.53 -1.56
N VAL A 90 0.46 -9.65 -0.79
CA VAL A 90 0.56 -8.22 -1.14
C VAL A 90 1.52 -8.02 -2.30
N ARG A 91 2.73 -8.59 -2.23
CA ARG A 91 3.73 -8.49 -3.32
C ARG A 91 3.28 -9.13 -4.63
N ARG A 92 2.40 -10.13 -4.55
CA ARG A 92 1.80 -10.75 -5.73
C ARG A 92 0.81 -9.81 -6.45
N GLY A 93 0.30 -8.79 -5.75
CA GLY A 93 -0.61 -7.78 -6.28
C GLY A 93 -2.10 -8.06 -6.02
N ASP A 94 -2.43 -9.19 -5.38
CA ASP A 94 -3.83 -9.58 -5.19
C ASP A 94 -4.46 -8.95 -3.92
N HIS A 95 -3.64 -8.44 -3.00
CA HIS A 95 -4.09 -7.96 -1.69
C HIS A 95 -3.44 -6.63 -1.29
N VAL A 96 -4.18 -5.82 -0.55
CA VAL A 96 -3.70 -4.55 0.03
C VAL A 96 -3.63 -4.68 1.54
N LEU A 97 -2.48 -4.33 2.13
CA LEU A 97 -2.29 -4.34 3.57
C LEU A 97 -2.71 -2.99 4.19
N ASN A 98 -3.75 -3.01 5.04
CA ASN A 98 -4.08 -1.88 5.89
C ASN A 98 -3.33 -2.01 7.23
N ALA A 99 -2.35 -1.15 7.46
CA ALA A 99 -1.53 -1.15 8.67
C ALA A 99 -1.12 0.27 9.07
N VAL A 100 -0.64 0.40 10.32
CA VAL A 100 -0.12 1.67 10.84
C VAL A 100 1.17 2.04 10.11
N LEU A 101 1.37 3.35 9.87
CA LEU A 101 2.48 3.91 9.06
C LEU A 101 3.88 3.38 9.43
N MET A 102 4.17 3.16 10.72
CA MET A 102 5.48 2.63 11.14
C MET A 102 5.73 1.21 10.62
N SER A 103 4.72 0.33 10.69
CA SER A 103 4.85 -1.05 10.22
C SER A 103 5.04 -1.11 8.71
N LEU A 104 4.29 -0.27 7.96
CA LEU A 104 4.43 -0.17 6.51
C LEU A 104 5.84 0.25 6.09
N ARG A 105 6.45 1.24 6.78
CA ARG A 105 7.82 1.67 6.48
C ARG A 105 8.84 0.55 6.62
N ILE A 106 8.70 -0.32 7.62
CA ILE A 106 9.59 -1.46 7.82
C ILE A 106 9.43 -2.46 6.66
N TYR A 107 8.19 -2.79 6.28
CA TYR A 107 7.93 -3.71 5.17
C TYR A 107 8.40 -3.17 3.82
N MET A 108 8.21 -1.87 3.57
CA MET A 108 8.74 -1.20 2.37
C MET A 108 10.28 -1.15 2.39
N ALA A 109 10.90 -0.86 3.54
CA ALA A 109 12.36 -0.83 3.65
C ALA A 109 12.99 -2.20 3.36
N ASP A 110 12.31 -3.28 3.73
CA ASP A 110 12.76 -4.64 3.42
C ASP A 110 12.73 -4.97 1.92
N GLU A 111 11.96 -4.26 1.09
CA GLU A 111 12.06 -4.39 -0.37
C GLU A 111 13.46 -4.02 -0.88
N PHE A 112 14.05 -2.97 -0.34
CA PHE A 112 15.38 -2.49 -0.77
C PHE A 112 16.53 -3.39 -0.33
N LYS A 113 16.28 -4.30 0.62
CA LYS A 113 17.28 -5.29 1.09
C LYS A 113 17.29 -6.57 0.27
N ARG A 114 16.20 -6.87 -0.45
CA ARG A 114 16.06 -8.07 -1.27
C ARG A 114 16.65 -7.78 -2.66
N LYS A 115 17.97 -7.86 -2.76
CA LYS A 115 18.73 -7.88 -4.03
C LYS A 115 19.48 -9.19 -4.16
#